data_AF-A0A7G9YFW6-F1
#
_entry.id   AF-A0A7G9YFW6-F1
#
_cell.length_a   1.000
_cell.length_b   1.000
_cell.length_c   1.000
_cell.angle_alpha   90.00
_cell.angle_beta   90.00
_cell.angle_gamma   90.00
#
_symmetry.space_group_name_H-M   'P 1'
#
loop_
_entity.id
_entity.type
_entity.pdbx_description
1 polymer ?
#
loop_
_entity_poly.entity_id
_entity_poly.type
_entity_poly.pdbx_seq_one_letter_code
_entity_poly.pdbx_strand_id
1 'polypeptide(L)'
;MKIRTDKKILLFLGIGLGSVLLGALVFRFQADNKALLFVGINLIGFGLFMFIAALYAATTTKPETERVADERVTRINEKAGYTAGWMIMLSVTLMFWADKIWSLNLELEDMYWTTLLVGVYSWLILRWYYNRRGDLL
;
A
#
# COMPACT_ATOMS: atom_id res chain seq x y z
N MET A 1 -7.15 4.39 -24.44
CA MET A 1 -7.69 4.20 -23.07
C MET A 1 -8.39 5.48 -22.64
N LYS A 2 -9.65 5.41 -22.22
CA LYS A 2 -10.42 6.60 -21.80
C LYS A 2 -10.28 6.71 -20.27
N ILE A 3 -9.52 7.69 -19.80
CA ILE A 3 -9.31 7.92 -18.36
C ILE A 3 -10.65 8.42 -17.78
N ARG A 4 -11.23 7.65 -16.87
CA ARG A 4 -12.47 8.02 -16.19
C ARG A 4 -12.14 8.90 -14.99
N THR A 5 -12.56 10.16 -15.03
CA THR A 5 -12.35 11.15 -13.97
C THR A 5 -13.48 11.10 -12.94
N ASP A 6 -13.49 10.05 -12.10
CA ASP A 6 -14.37 10.02 -10.94
C ASP A 6 -13.85 10.94 -9.83
N LYS A 7 -14.76 11.65 -9.14
CA LYS A 7 -14.41 12.51 -7.99
C LYS A 7 -13.56 11.80 -6.93
N LYS A 8 -13.79 10.49 -6.73
CA LYS A 8 -13.01 9.66 -5.80
C LYS A 8 -11.56 9.49 -6.26
N ILE A 9 -11.34 9.27 -7.56
CA ILE A 9 -10.00 9.13 -8.15
C ILE A 9 -9.25 10.47 -8.06
N LEU A 10 -9.96 11.57 -8.32
CA LEU A 10 -9.40 12.93 -8.17
C LEU A 10 -8.98 13.23 -6.72
N LEU A 11 -9.79 12.79 -5.73
CA LEU A 11 -9.48 12.92 -4.31
C LEU A 11 -8.23 12.12 -3.94
N PHE A 12 -8.12 10.86 -4.40
CA PHE A 12 -6.94 10.03 -4.14
C PHE A 12 -5.67 10.61 -4.77
N LEU A 13 -5.76 11.16 -5.98
CA LEU A 13 -4.64 11.87 -6.62
C LEU A 13 -4.27 13.13 -5.83
N GLY A 14 -5.25 13.90 -5.36
CA GLY A 14 -5.03 15.10 -4.55
C GLY A 14 -4.37 14.79 -3.21
N ILE A 15 -4.83 13.76 -2.50
CA ILE A 15 -4.20 13.28 -1.26
C ILE A 15 -2.77 12.83 -1.55
N GLY A 16 -2.57 12.03 -2.60
CA GLY A 16 -1.25 11.56 -3.02
C GLY A 16 -0.27 12.70 -3.26
N LEU A 17 -0.66 13.68 -4.07
CA LEU A 17 0.11 14.91 -4.34
C LEU A 17 0.40 15.69 -3.06
N GLY A 18 -0.59 15.86 -2.20
CA GLY A 18 -0.44 16.55 -0.91
C GLY A 18 0.59 15.87 -0.01
N SER A 19 0.56 14.54 0.08
CA SER A 19 1.54 13.77 0.85
C SER A 19 2.96 13.83 0.26
N VAL A 20 3.12 13.81 -1.08
CA VAL A 20 4.45 14.00 -1.69
C VAL A 20 4.99 15.41 -1.42
N LEU A 21 4.14 16.44 -1.55
CA LEU A 21 4.53 17.82 -1.30
C LEU A 21 4.90 18.04 0.16
N LEU A 22 4.11 17.51 1.11
CA LEU A 22 4.43 17.56 2.54
C LEU A 22 5.74 16.83 2.85
N GLY A 23 5.97 15.64 2.29
CA GLY A 23 7.23 14.92 2.47
C GLY A 23 8.45 15.69 1.92
N ALA A 24 8.30 16.34 0.77
CA ALA A 24 9.33 17.23 0.21
C ALA A 24 9.57 18.48 1.07
N LEU A 25 8.52 19.00 1.69
CA LEU A 25 8.57 20.17 2.57
C LEU A 25 9.29 19.81 3.89
N VAL A 26 9.06 18.62 4.43
CA VAL A 26 9.80 18.08 5.60
C VAL A 26 11.31 18.04 5.34
N PHE A 27 11.75 17.70 4.13
CA PHE A 27 13.19 17.74 3.78
C PHE A 27 13.78 19.16 3.78
N ARG A 28 12.96 20.19 3.57
CA ARG A 28 13.42 21.58 3.56
C ARG A 28 13.64 22.14 4.98
N PHE A 29 12.98 21.58 6.00
CA PHE A 29 13.01 22.07 7.38
C PHE A 29 13.99 21.29 8.29
N GLN A 30 15.21 21.05 7.78
CA GLN A 30 16.32 20.32 8.42
C GLN A 30 16.13 18.80 8.51
N ALA A 31 16.69 18.12 7.52
CA ALA A 31 16.84 16.66 7.43
C ALA A 31 17.90 16.07 8.40
N ASP A 32 18.54 16.88 9.25
CA ASP A 32 19.57 16.40 10.18
C ASP A 32 19.00 15.51 11.29
N ASN A 33 17.71 15.70 11.60
CA ASN A 33 17.00 14.80 12.51
C ASN A 33 16.55 13.53 11.77
N LYS A 34 17.16 12.40 12.11
CA LYS A 34 16.84 11.07 11.56
C LYS A 34 15.34 10.74 11.62
N ALA A 35 14.62 11.23 12.63
CA ALA A 35 13.17 11.02 12.74
C ALA A 35 12.38 11.79 11.66
N LEU A 36 12.74 13.05 11.39
CA LEU A 36 12.11 13.85 10.34
C LEU A 36 12.44 13.33 8.95
N LEU A 37 13.67 12.83 8.76
CA LEU A 37 14.08 12.17 7.52
C LEU A 37 13.24 10.92 7.26
N PHE A 38 13.03 10.08 8.28
CA PHE A 38 12.16 8.91 8.20
C PHE A 38 10.71 9.29 7.87
N VAL A 39 10.15 10.30 8.52
CA VAL A 39 8.80 10.80 8.25
C VAL A 39 8.66 11.32 6.82
N GLY A 40 9.64 12.07 6.32
CA GLY A 40 9.65 12.59 4.95
C GLY A 40 9.65 11.49 3.89
N ILE A 41 10.50 10.48 4.05
CA ILE A 41 10.56 9.30 3.15
C ILE A 41 9.21 8.57 3.13
N ASN A 42 8.62 8.32 4.30
CA ASN A 42 7.35 7.61 4.41
C ASN A 42 6.19 8.41 3.78
N LEU A 43 6.15 9.74 3.94
CA LEU A 43 5.14 10.58 3.30
C LEU A 43 5.22 10.53 1.77
N ILE A 44 6.44 10.56 1.22
CA ILE A 44 6.64 10.46 -0.23
C ILE A 44 6.25 9.07 -0.74
N GLY A 45 6.66 8.01 -0.04
CA GLY A 45 6.28 6.63 -0.38
C GLY A 45 4.76 6.44 -0.37
N PHE A 46 4.08 6.96 0.65
CA PHE A 46 2.61 6.94 0.75
C PHE A 46 1.95 7.69 -0.41
N GLY A 47 2.48 8.88 -0.76
CA GLY A 47 1.94 9.68 -1.86
C GLY A 47 2.08 9.02 -3.23
N LEU A 48 3.23 8.39 -3.49
CA LEU A 48 3.49 7.58 -4.69
C LEU A 48 2.56 6.37 -4.77
N PHE A 49 2.38 5.65 -3.66
CA PHE A 49 1.45 4.53 -3.57
C PHE A 49 0.01 4.95 -3.92
N MET A 50 -0.45 6.07 -3.36
CA MET A 50 -1.78 6.62 -3.65
C MET A 50 -1.95 7.00 -5.13
N PHE A 51 -0.91 7.50 -5.78
CA PHE A 51 -0.90 7.78 -7.22
C PHE A 51 -1.07 6.51 -8.07
N ILE A 52 -0.28 5.47 -7.76
CA ILE A 52 -0.36 4.17 -8.46
C ILE A 52 -1.74 3.55 -8.26
N ALA A 53 -2.28 3.59 -7.03
CA ALA A 53 -3.60 3.09 -6.72
C ALA A 53 -4.71 3.84 -7.49
N ALA A 54 -4.60 5.17 -7.62
CA ALA A 54 -5.55 5.99 -8.36
C ALA A 54 -5.49 5.74 -9.88
N LEU A 55 -4.29 5.63 -10.45
CA LEU A 55 -4.11 5.29 -11.86
C LEU A 55 -4.63 3.88 -12.19
N TYR A 56 -4.36 2.91 -11.31
CA TYR A 56 -4.88 1.56 -11.45
C TYR A 56 -6.42 1.52 -11.33
N ALA A 57 -6.99 2.30 -10.42
CA ALA A 57 -8.44 2.45 -10.32
C ALA A 57 -9.07 3.12 -11.56
N ALA A 58 -8.40 4.10 -12.17
CA ALA A 58 -8.87 4.76 -13.38
C ALA A 58 -8.84 3.88 -14.64
N THR A 59 -8.01 2.84 -14.64
CA THR A 59 -7.73 2.01 -15.82
C THR A 59 -8.44 0.65 -15.82
N THR A 60 -8.90 0.15 -14.67
CA THR A 60 -9.32 -1.25 -14.51
C THR A 60 -10.84 -1.46 -14.35
N THR A 61 -11.67 -0.41 -14.38
CA THR A 61 -13.13 -0.51 -14.17
C THR A 61 -13.85 -1.06 -15.42
N LYS A 62 -14.38 -2.29 -15.35
CA LYS A 62 -15.25 -2.94 -16.35
C LYS A 62 -16.48 -3.54 -15.63
N PRO A 63 -17.69 -3.50 -16.23
CA PRO A 63 -18.99 -3.58 -15.54
C PRO A 63 -19.32 -4.95 -14.90
N GLU A 64 -19.98 -4.91 -13.74
CA GLU A 64 -20.33 -6.00 -12.81
C GLU A 64 -21.42 -7.02 -13.22
N THR A 65 -22.06 -6.90 -14.38
CA THR A 65 -23.41 -7.46 -14.59
C THR A 65 -23.57 -8.99 -14.70
N GLU A 66 -22.59 -9.83 -14.34
CA GLU A 66 -22.63 -11.28 -14.62
C GLU A 66 -22.13 -12.24 -13.51
N ARG A 67 -21.94 -11.85 -12.23
CA ARG A 67 -21.24 -12.73 -11.26
C ARG A 67 -22.03 -13.18 -10.03
N VAL A 68 -21.94 -14.49 -9.74
CA VAL A 68 -22.54 -15.20 -8.59
C VAL A 68 -21.78 -14.86 -7.28
N ALA A 69 -22.52 -14.69 -6.18
CA ALA A 69 -22.00 -14.14 -4.91
C ALA A 69 -20.87 -14.96 -4.24
N ASP A 70 -20.90 -16.29 -4.31
CA ASP A 70 -19.88 -17.12 -3.66
C ASP A 70 -18.52 -17.07 -4.39
N GLU A 71 -18.53 -16.99 -5.72
CA GLU A 71 -17.31 -16.79 -6.52
C GLU A 71 -16.65 -15.43 -6.26
N ARG A 72 -17.43 -14.43 -5.80
CA ARG A 72 -16.93 -13.10 -5.44
C ARG A 72 -16.10 -13.19 -4.16
N VAL A 73 -16.58 -13.90 -3.14
CA VAL A 73 -15.90 -14.00 -1.85
C VAL A 73 -14.60 -14.80 -1.95
N THR A 74 -14.62 -15.93 -2.66
CA THR A 74 -13.41 -16.77 -2.86
C THR A 74 -12.33 -16.01 -3.60
N ARG A 75 -12.69 -15.33 -4.69
CA ARG A 75 -11.73 -14.54 -5.49
C ARG A 75 -11.18 -13.32 -4.75
N ILE A 76 -12.00 -12.67 -3.92
CA ILE A 76 -11.53 -11.59 -3.03
C ILE A 76 -10.47 -12.13 -2.07
N ASN A 77 -10.71 -13.31 -1.49
CA ASN A 77 -9.83 -13.88 -0.50
C ASN A 77 -8.51 -14.38 -1.13
N GLU A 78 -8.57 -14.99 -2.31
CA GLU A 78 -7.39 -15.38 -3.09
C GLU A 78 -6.55 -14.16 -3.48
N LYS A 79 -7.18 -13.09 -3.95
CA LYS A 79 -6.47 -11.87 -4.35
C LYS A 79 -5.82 -11.17 -3.16
N ALA A 80 -6.55 -11.06 -2.05
CA ALA A 80 -6.02 -10.51 -0.80
C ALA A 80 -4.85 -11.35 -0.27
N GLY A 81 -5.01 -12.68 -0.26
CA GLY A 81 -3.98 -13.62 0.19
C GLY A 81 -2.71 -13.56 -0.66
N TYR A 82 -2.85 -13.60 -1.99
CA TYR A 82 -1.72 -13.53 -2.91
C TYR A 82 -0.94 -12.21 -2.75
N THR A 83 -1.64 -11.08 -2.70
CA THR A 83 -0.99 -9.77 -2.53
C THR A 83 -0.37 -9.61 -1.13
N ALA A 84 -1.02 -10.09 -0.07
CA ALA A 84 -0.43 -10.10 1.27
C ALA A 84 0.83 -10.97 1.34
N GLY A 85 0.84 -12.14 0.67
CA GLY A 85 2.00 -13.00 0.56
C GLY A 85 3.19 -12.30 -0.10
N TRP A 86 2.96 -11.56 -1.18
CA TRP A 86 4.02 -10.75 -1.80
C TRP A 86 4.54 -9.63 -0.89
N MET A 87 3.65 -8.99 -0.12
CA MET A 87 4.07 -7.97 0.84
C MET A 87 4.91 -8.53 1.99
N ILE A 88 4.62 -9.75 2.44
CA ILE A 88 5.44 -10.49 3.41
C ILE A 88 6.84 -10.77 2.83
N MET A 89 6.92 -11.29 1.60
CA MET A 89 8.21 -11.57 0.97
C MET A 89 9.04 -10.29 0.79
N LEU A 90 8.39 -9.19 0.39
CA LEU A 90 9.03 -7.89 0.29
C LEU A 90 9.50 -7.39 1.66
N SER A 91 8.67 -7.47 2.70
CA SER A 91 9.02 -6.98 4.04
C SER A 91 10.20 -7.74 4.62
N VAL A 92 10.21 -9.06 4.52
CA VAL A 92 11.32 -9.91 4.99
C VAL A 92 12.61 -9.54 4.24
N THR A 93 12.52 -9.39 2.92
CA THR A 93 13.68 -9.01 2.10
C THR A 93 14.23 -7.65 2.53
N LEU A 94 13.37 -6.66 2.71
CA LEU A 94 13.78 -5.32 3.15
C LEU A 94 14.40 -5.33 4.55
N MET A 95 13.82 -6.05 5.50
CA MET A 95 14.37 -6.16 6.86
C MET A 95 15.74 -6.84 6.85
N PHE A 96 15.91 -7.90 6.07
CA PHE A 96 17.19 -8.61 5.96
C PHE A 96 18.29 -7.74 5.36
N TRP A 97 17.98 -6.98 4.30
CA TRP A 97 18.93 -6.05 3.69
C TRP A 97 19.21 -4.83 4.59
N ALA A 98 18.20 -4.33 5.30
CA ALA A 98 18.36 -3.23 6.24
C ALA A 98 19.29 -3.62 7.39
N ASP A 99 19.09 -4.80 7.97
CA ASP A 99 19.96 -5.32 9.02
C ASP A 99 21.40 -5.49 8.52
N LYS A 100 21.59 -6.05 7.32
CA LYS A 100 22.91 -6.24 6.71
C LYS A 100 23.65 -4.92 6.42
N ILE A 101 22.95 -3.89 5.92
CA ILE A 101 23.58 -2.61 5.53
C ILE A 101 23.85 -1.73 6.75
N TRP A 102 22.90 -1.68 7.70
CA TRP A 102 22.98 -0.77 8.85
C TRP A 102 23.44 -1.44 10.14
N SER A 103 23.70 -2.75 10.13
CA SER A 103 24.11 -3.53 11.32
C SER A 103 23.18 -3.29 12.50
N LEU A 104 21.87 -3.40 12.24
CA LEU A 104 20.82 -3.08 13.22
C LEU A 104 20.74 -4.12 14.34
N ASN A 105 21.35 -5.30 14.16
CA ASN A 105 21.29 -6.44 15.08
C ASN A 105 19.83 -6.79 15.39
N LEU A 106 18.99 -6.88 14.35
CA LEU A 106 17.59 -7.24 14.52
C LEU A 106 17.48 -8.66 15.06
N GLU A 107 16.77 -8.82 16.18
CA GLU A 107 16.48 -10.14 16.72
C GLU A 107 15.51 -10.90 15.82
N LEU A 108 15.71 -12.22 15.69
CA LEU A 108 14.85 -13.06 14.88
C LEU A 108 13.39 -13.03 15.36
N GLU A 109 13.20 -12.92 16.68
CA GLU A 109 11.88 -12.78 17.31
C GLU A 109 11.16 -11.52 16.82
N ASP A 110 11.85 -10.37 16.81
CA ASP A 110 11.30 -9.09 16.32
C ASP A 110 10.96 -9.15 14.83
N MET A 111 11.82 -9.79 14.02
CA MET A 111 11.56 -10.00 12.59
C MET A 111 10.32 -10.87 12.37
N TYR A 112 10.14 -11.91 13.17
CA TYR A 112 9.00 -12.81 13.09
C TYR A 112 7.70 -12.09 13.44
N TRP A 113 7.66 -11.38 14.58
CA TRP A 113 6.49 -10.61 15.01
C TRP A 113 6.12 -9.53 14.00
N THR A 114 7.11 -8.79 13.50
CA THR A 114 6.88 -7.75 12.48
C THR A 114 6.29 -8.36 11.21
N THR A 115 6.82 -9.48 10.75
CA THR A 115 6.34 -10.16 9.53
C THR A 115 4.93 -10.70 9.70
N LEU A 116 4.60 -11.26 10.87
CA LEU A 116 3.24 -11.70 11.20
C LEU A 116 2.25 -10.54 11.17
N LEU A 117 2.59 -9.42 11.81
CA LEU A 117 1.75 -8.23 11.83
C LEU A 117 1.54 -7.69 10.41
N VAL A 118 2.61 -7.57 9.62
CA VAL A 118 2.53 -7.16 8.21
C VAL A 118 1.58 -8.08 7.45
N GLY A 119 1.72 -9.41 7.59
CA GLY A 119 0.85 -10.37 6.91
C GLY A 119 -0.63 -10.25 7.29
N VAL A 120 -0.94 -10.24 8.59
CA VAL A 120 -2.31 -10.16 9.11
C VAL A 120 -2.98 -8.85 8.72
N TYR A 121 -2.32 -7.72 8.97
CA TYR A 121 -2.90 -6.41 8.63
C TYR A 121 -3.04 -6.22 7.13
N SER A 122 -2.05 -6.64 6.35
CA SER A 122 -2.14 -6.58 4.89
C SER A 122 -3.32 -7.39 4.38
N TRP A 123 -3.50 -8.62 4.86
CA TRP A 123 -4.61 -9.46 4.44
C TRP A 123 -5.96 -8.86 4.85
N LEU A 124 -6.13 -8.38 6.08
CA LEU A 124 -7.37 -7.75 6.55
C LEU A 124 -7.71 -6.49 5.75
N ILE A 125 -6.73 -5.61 5.54
CA ILE A 125 -6.90 -4.36 4.78
C ILE A 125 -7.24 -4.66 3.33
N LEU A 126 -6.55 -5.60 2.69
CA LEU A 126 -6.77 -5.97 1.30
C LEU A 126 -8.11 -6.69 1.11
N ARG A 127 -8.49 -7.58 2.03
CA ARG A 127 -9.80 -8.25 2.01
C ARG A 127 -10.92 -7.23 2.15
N TRP A 128 -10.80 -6.29 3.10
CA TRP A 128 -11.75 -5.20 3.24
C TRP A 128 -11.80 -4.29 2.01
N TYR A 129 -10.63 -3.95 1.46
CA TYR A 129 -10.50 -3.12 0.27
C TYR A 129 -11.16 -3.76 -0.96
N TYR A 130 -10.90 -5.04 -1.21
CA TYR A 130 -11.48 -5.79 -2.32
C TYR A 130 -12.97 -6.08 -2.11
N ASN A 131 -13.42 -6.24 -0.86
CA ASN A 131 -14.85 -6.34 -0.55
C ASN A 131 -15.60 -5.04 -0.83
N ARG A 132 -15.07 -3.89 -0.41
CA ARG A 132 -15.64 -2.56 -0.72
C ARG A 132 -15.56 -2.18 -2.20
N ARG A 133 -14.61 -2.74 -2.94
CA ARG A 133 -14.49 -2.56 -4.40
C ARG A 133 -15.55 -3.30 -5.18
N GLY A 134 -16.16 -4.36 -4.62
CA GLY A 134 -17.23 -5.08 -5.31
C GLY A 134 -18.60 -4.42 -5.18
N ASP A 135 -18.68 -3.19 -4.64
CA ASP A 135 -19.82 -2.29 -4.82
C ASP A 135 -19.54 -1.25 -5.92
N LEU A 136 -18.40 -1.37 -6.61
CA LEU A 136 -17.86 -0.40 -7.58
C LEU A 136 -17.19 -1.06 -8.80
N LEU A 137 -17.41 -2.35 -9.06
CA LEU A 137 -16.99 -2.96 -10.33
C LEU A 137 -18.13 -2.94 -11.35
#